data_AF-A0A8H3DWH6-F1
#
_entry.id   AF-A0A8H3DWH6-F1
#
_cell.length_a   1.000
_cell.length_b   1.000
_cell.length_c   1.000
_cell.angle_alpha   90.00
_cell.angle_beta   90.00
_cell.angle_gamma   90.00
#
_symmetry.space_group_name_H-M   'P 1'
#
loop_
_entity.id
_entity.type
_entity.pdbx_description
1 polymer ?
#
loop_
_entity_poly.entity_id
_entity_poly.type
_entity_poly.pdbx_seq_one_letter_code
_entity_poly.pdbx_strand_id
1 'polypeptide(L)'
;MLSYNALISSSPPNPQVPNAPTSTNPQEVLPSYDFVGTIIKLQVNDVVFRIPEPQISKFASLKKLVEDARKADPHNLTLTITVRDTSELASDFLSTFSLFDTLVGLVDSSTESLISAARISTKYDYPKLRTLCIQELEKRTIGTMDRLRIGRTLGLTSWEDRACKELSERAEMITREEMLALGVDAYFQVASAREKQLRDERYPPKPTFNWRRDED
;
A
#
# COMPACT_ATOMS: atom_id res chain seq x y z
N MET A 1 -15.73 50.50 -48.54
CA MET A 1 -15.58 51.36 -47.34
C MET A 1 -14.82 50.54 -46.31
N LEU A 2 -13.71 50.93 -45.69
CA LEU A 2 -12.80 52.06 -45.79
C LEU A 2 -11.42 51.49 -45.41
N SER A 3 -10.40 51.94 -46.15
CA SER A 3 -8.98 51.64 -45.97
C SER A 3 -8.41 52.26 -44.68
N TYR A 4 -7.32 51.71 -44.15
CA TYR A 4 -6.32 52.51 -43.43
C TYR A 4 -4.89 52.07 -43.76
N ASN A 5 -4.08 53.08 -44.08
CA ASN A 5 -2.75 53.03 -44.68
C ASN A 5 -1.61 52.85 -43.65
N ALA A 6 -0.48 52.45 -44.21
CA ALA A 6 0.83 52.24 -43.61
C ALA A 6 1.49 53.47 -42.97
N LEU A 7 2.47 53.21 -42.11
CA LEU A 7 3.67 54.06 -41.96
C LEU A 7 4.92 53.18 -41.87
N ILE A 8 5.76 53.29 -42.90
CA ILE A 8 7.15 52.82 -42.94
C ILE A 8 8.01 54.03 -42.52
N SER A 9 8.97 53.82 -41.62
CA SER A 9 10.02 54.82 -41.33
C SER A 9 11.39 54.22 -41.64
N SER A 10 12.22 55.01 -42.32
CA SER A 10 13.46 54.62 -42.98
C SER A 10 14.69 55.37 -42.46
N SER A 11 15.81 54.63 -42.43
CA SER A 11 17.24 55.06 -42.55
C SER A 11 17.98 55.55 -41.29
N PRO A 12 19.34 55.44 -41.21
CA PRO A 12 20.33 55.17 -42.28
C PRO A 12 21.34 54.01 -41.98
N PRO A 13 22.28 53.70 -42.91
CA PRO A 13 23.28 52.64 -42.74
C PRO A 13 24.66 53.14 -42.25
N ASN A 14 25.48 52.15 -41.82
CA ASN A 14 26.96 52.07 -41.85
C ASN A 14 27.73 52.40 -40.53
N PRO A 15 29.01 51.97 -40.30
CA PRO A 15 29.83 50.86 -40.85
C PRO A 15 30.55 49.95 -39.80
N GLN A 16 30.97 48.77 -40.29
CA GLN A 16 32.20 47.99 -39.98
C GLN A 16 32.51 47.41 -38.56
N VAL A 17 32.73 46.09 -38.57
CA VAL A 17 33.38 45.18 -37.58
C VAL A 17 34.88 45.56 -37.36
N PRO A 18 35.59 45.13 -36.28
CA PRO A 18 36.05 43.72 -36.14
C PRO A 18 36.28 43.16 -34.69
N ASN A 19 36.19 41.83 -34.58
CA ASN A 19 36.91 40.90 -33.66
C ASN A 19 36.43 40.62 -32.20
N ALA A 20 35.89 39.39 -32.02
CA ALA A 20 36.11 38.34 -30.98
C ALA A 20 36.31 38.69 -29.46
N PRO A 21 36.07 37.77 -28.48
CA PRO A 21 35.73 36.34 -28.59
C PRO A 21 34.42 35.93 -27.86
N THR A 22 33.98 34.73 -28.21
CA THR A 22 32.86 33.96 -27.67
C THR A 22 32.88 33.89 -26.14
N SER A 23 31.91 34.52 -25.48
CA SER A 23 31.64 34.31 -24.06
C SER A 23 30.90 32.99 -23.88
N THR A 24 31.62 32.01 -23.34
CA THR A 24 31.10 30.77 -22.79
C THR A 24 30.05 31.10 -21.73
N ASN A 25 28.78 31.00 -22.09
CA ASN A 25 27.72 30.98 -21.10
C ASN A 25 27.77 29.60 -20.42
N PRO A 26 27.94 29.49 -19.10
CA PRO A 26 27.81 28.21 -18.42
C PRO A 26 26.34 27.80 -18.56
N GLN A 27 26.05 26.89 -19.48
CA GLN A 27 24.86 26.08 -19.35
C GLN A 27 24.97 25.41 -18.00
N GLU A 28 24.16 25.86 -17.05
CA GLU A 28 23.75 25.05 -15.92
C GLU A 28 23.19 23.76 -16.52
N VAL A 29 24.06 22.75 -16.60
CA VAL A 29 23.68 21.38 -16.86
C VAL A 29 22.94 20.96 -15.60
N LEU A 30 21.65 21.29 -15.56
CA LEU A 30 20.71 20.61 -14.68
C LEU A 30 20.96 19.12 -14.85
N PRO A 31 21.17 18.36 -13.77
CA PRO A 31 21.33 16.92 -13.88
C PRO A 31 20.03 16.33 -14.42
N SER A 32 19.99 16.13 -15.73
CA SER A 32 18.97 15.37 -16.42
C SER A 32 19.21 13.91 -16.08
N TYR A 33 18.62 13.46 -14.98
CA TYR A 33 18.42 12.05 -14.75
C TYR A 33 17.36 11.59 -15.74
N ASP A 34 17.84 11.14 -16.90
CA ASP A 34 17.04 10.54 -17.95
C ASP A 34 16.53 9.19 -17.41
N PHE A 35 15.41 9.20 -16.68
CA PHE A 35 14.66 7.99 -16.42
C PHE A 35 13.97 7.60 -17.74
N VAL A 36 14.75 7.08 -18.70
CA VAL A 36 14.27 6.41 -19.91
C VAL A 36 13.57 5.12 -19.46
N GLY A 37 12.37 5.27 -18.94
CA GLY A 37 11.51 4.19 -18.48
C GLY A 37 10.19 4.30 -19.20
N THR A 38 9.79 3.25 -19.92
CA THR A 38 8.45 3.17 -20.52
C THR A 38 7.42 3.49 -19.44
N ILE A 39 6.61 4.53 -19.65
CA ILE A 39 5.49 4.83 -18.76
C ILE A 39 4.33 3.94 -19.17
N ILE A 40 3.85 3.13 -18.25
CA ILE A 40 2.66 2.31 -18.45
C ILE A 40 1.45 3.08 -17.93
N LYS A 41 0.39 3.13 -18.72
CA LYS A 41 -0.91 3.64 -18.29
C LYS A 41 -1.69 2.50 -17.65
N LEU A 42 -1.89 2.53 -16.35
CA LEU A 42 -2.75 1.59 -15.64
C LEU A 42 -4.11 2.25 -15.41
N GLN A 43 -5.14 1.82 -16.14
CA GLN A 43 -6.51 2.23 -15.92
C GLN A 43 -7.17 1.31 -14.91
N VAL A 44 -7.58 1.85 -13.77
CA VAL A 44 -8.32 1.15 -12.73
C VAL A 44 -9.69 1.79 -12.62
N ASN A 45 -10.73 1.07 -13.05
CA ASN A 45 -12.07 1.64 -13.23
C ASN A 45 -12.01 2.89 -14.13
N ASP A 46 -12.39 4.06 -13.62
CA ASP A 46 -12.38 5.35 -14.33
C ASP A 46 -11.13 6.21 -14.04
N VAL A 47 -10.16 5.68 -13.29
CA VAL A 47 -8.93 6.39 -12.91
C VAL A 47 -7.74 5.86 -13.70
N VAL A 48 -6.90 6.75 -14.23
CA VAL A 48 -5.69 6.38 -14.99
C VAL A 48 -4.43 6.78 -14.23
N PHE A 49 -3.62 5.79 -13.89
CA PHE A 49 -2.31 5.95 -13.29
C PHE A 49 -1.21 5.91 -14.36
N ARG A 50 -0.20 6.77 -14.21
CA ARG A 50 1.01 6.77 -15.06
C ARG A 50 2.16 6.31 -14.20
N ILE A 51 2.63 5.09 -14.43
CA ILE A 51 3.60 4.44 -13.54
C ILE A 51 4.81 4.00 -14.38
N PRO A 52 6.05 4.26 -13.92
CA PRO A 52 7.23 3.72 -14.55
C PRO A 52 7.18 2.20 -14.59
N GLU A 53 7.47 1.59 -15.74
CA GLU A 53 7.50 0.14 -15.91
C GLU A 53 8.35 -0.61 -14.86
N PRO A 54 9.52 -0.12 -14.41
CA PRO A 54 10.27 -0.78 -13.35
C PRO A 54 9.51 -0.88 -12.02
N GLN A 55 8.56 0.03 -11.75
CA GLN A 55 7.70 -0.06 -10.58
C GLN A 55 6.56 -1.06 -10.77
N ILE A 56 5.91 -1.07 -11.94
CA ILE A 56 4.86 -2.07 -12.26
C ILE A 56 5.43 -3.49 -12.24
N SER A 57 6.65 -3.67 -12.76
CA SER A 57 7.29 -4.99 -12.88
C SER A 57 7.56 -5.69 -11.55
N LYS A 58 7.46 -4.96 -10.42
CA LYS A 58 7.57 -5.53 -9.07
C LYS A 58 6.34 -6.36 -8.68
N PHE A 59 5.19 -6.10 -9.31
CA PHE A 59 3.95 -6.83 -9.15
C PHE A 59 3.88 -7.93 -10.22
N ALA A 60 4.06 -9.19 -9.86
CA ALA A 60 4.22 -10.26 -10.84
C ALA A 60 2.99 -10.41 -11.76
N SER A 61 1.79 -10.26 -11.19
CA SER A 61 0.55 -10.29 -11.96
C SER A 61 0.42 -9.12 -12.94
N LEU A 62 0.80 -7.89 -12.53
CA LEU A 62 0.79 -6.74 -13.45
C LEU A 62 1.90 -6.84 -14.49
N LYS A 63 3.08 -7.34 -14.12
CA LYS A 63 4.18 -7.60 -15.04
C LYS A 63 3.75 -8.53 -16.17
N LYS A 64 3.03 -9.62 -15.84
CA LYS A 64 2.48 -10.53 -16.84
C LYS A 64 1.51 -9.82 -17.80
N LEU A 65 0.64 -8.96 -17.29
CA LEU A 65 -0.26 -8.15 -18.12
C LEU A 65 0.51 -7.19 -19.05
N VAL A 66 1.61 -6.59 -18.58
CA VAL A 66 2.50 -5.78 -19.42
C VAL A 66 3.11 -6.64 -20.54
N GLU A 67 3.66 -7.81 -20.20
CA GLU A 67 4.30 -8.73 -21.14
C GLU A 67 3.31 -9.23 -22.21
N ASP A 68 2.09 -9.60 -21.81
CA ASP A 68 1.08 -10.12 -22.73
C ASP A 68 0.54 -9.02 -23.67
N ALA A 69 0.34 -7.80 -23.16
CA ALA A 69 -0.08 -6.68 -24.00
C ALA A 69 1.03 -6.25 -24.99
N ARG A 70 2.31 -6.39 -24.64
CA ARG A 70 3.43 -6.17 -25.58
C ARG A 70 3.55 -7.22 -26.66
N LYS A 71 3.25 -8.48 -26.36
CA LYS A 71 3.21 -9.54 -27.39
C LYS A 71 2.12 -9.25 -28.42
N ALA A 72 0.99 -8.70 -27.97
CA ALA A 72 -0.12 -8.34 -28.85
C ALA A 72 0.17 -7.11 -29.72
N ASP A 73 0.91 -6.12 -29.20
CA ASP A 73 1.28 -4.90 -29.92
C ASP A 73 2.73 -4.46 -29.61
N PRO A 74 3.73 -5.02 -30.34
CA PRO A 74 5.15 -4.77 -30.06
C PRO A 74 5.62 -3.34 -30.31
N HIS A 75 4.88 -2.54 -31.08
CA HIS A 75 5.28 -1.18 -31.47
C HIS A 75 4.61 -0.09 -30.63
N ASN A 76 3.73 -0.48 -29.69
CA ASN A 76 3.06 0.47 -28.83
C ASN A 76 3.95 0.94 -27.68
N LEU A 77 4.48 2.16 -27.84
CA LEU A 77 5.29 2.83 -26.83
C LEU A 77 4.49 3.27 -25.59
N THR A 78 3.16 3.30 -25.67
CA THR A 78 2.26 3.71 -24.57
C THR A 78 1.26 2.60 -24.26
N LEU A 79 1.74 1.58 -23.53
CA LEU A 79 0.91 0.46 -23.13
C LEU A 79 -0.16 0.89 -22.12
N THR A 80 -1.41 0.51 -22.38
CA THR A 80 -2.52 0.73 -21.45
C THR A 80 -3.04 -0.61 -20.93
N ILE A 81 -2.98 -0.81 -19.61
CA ILE A 81 -3.52 -1.98 -18.92
C ILE A 81 -4.78 -1.55 -18.20
N THR A 82 -5.89 -2.26 -18.43
CA THR A 82 -7.16 -1.97 -17.75
C THR A 82 -7.45 -3.04 -16.72
N VAL A 83 -7.75 -2.64 -15.49
CA VAL A 83 -8.20 -3.52 -14.42
C VAL A 83 -9.53 -2.99 -13.87
N ARG A 84 -10.51 -3.86 -13.73
CA ARG A 84 -11.83 -3.54 -13.18
C ARG A 84 -12.14 -4.47 -12.03
N ASP A 85 -12.54 -3.91 -10.91
CA ASP A 85 -12.99 -4.66 -9.74
C ASP A 85 -13.91 -3.78 -8.89
N THR A 86 -13.58 -3.56 -7.61
CA THR A 86 -14.33 -2.71 -6.70
C THR A 86 -13.99 -1.22 -6.88
N SER A 87 -14.88 -0.34 -6.44
CA SER A 87 -14.65 1.12 -6.41
C SER A 87 -13.44 1.49 -5.54
N GLU A 88 -13.18 0.74 -4.48
CA GLU A 88 -12.05 0.92 -3.56
C GLU A 88 -10.69 0.64 -4.20
N LEU A 89 -10.64 -0.19 -5.25
CA LEU A 89 -9.39 -0.63 -5.86
C LEU A 89 -8.53 0.54 -6.35
N ALA A 90 -9.16 1.59 -6.90
CA ALA A 90 -8.45 2.79 -7.35
C ALA A 90 -7.82 3.54 -6.17
N SER A 91 -8.52 3.66 -5.04
CA SER A 91 -8.00 4.27 -3.81
C SER A 91 -6.84 3.46 -3.22
N ASP A 92 -6.96 2.13 -3.25
CA ASP A 92 -5.90 1.24 -2.78
C ASP A 92 -4.63 1.39 -3.62
N PHE A 93 -4.76 1.44 -4.96
CA PHE A 93 -3.62 1.67 -5.84
C PHE A 93 -2.98 3.03 -5.61
N LEU A 94 -3.80 4.09 -5.47
CA LEU A 94 -3.29 5.44 -5.19
C LEU A 94 -2.48 5.44 -3.88
N SER A 95 -3.05 4.87 -2.82
CA SER A 95 -2.38 4.75 -1.52
C SER A 95 -1.08 3.95 -1.65
N THR A 96 -1.10 2.82 -2.37
CA THR A 96 0.08 1.97 -2.58
C THR A 96 1.19 2.70 -3.34
N PHE A 97 0.85 3.44 -4.39
CA PHE A 97 1.86 4.11 -5.21
C PHE A 97 2.45 5.34 -4.52
N SER A 98 1.68 6.03 -3.67
CA SER A 98 2.19 7.13 -2.86
C SER A 98 3.31 6.69 -1.90
N LEU A 99 3.34 5.42 -1.49
CA LEU A 99 4.41 4.83 -0.66
C LEU A 99 5.76 4.78 -1.39
N PHE A 100 5.78 4.76 -2.72
CA PHE A 100 7.03 4.73 -3.49
C PHE A 100 7.59 6.12 -3.78
N ASP A 101 6.76 7.16 -3.70
CA ASP A 101 7.13 8.53 -4.05
C ASP A 101 7.77 9.29 -2.86
N THR A 102 7.43 8.87 -1.64
CA THR A 102 7.99 9.50 -0.43
C THR A 102 9.34 8.89 -0.06
N LEU A 103 10.36 9.74 0.18
CA LEU A 103 11.70 9.34 0.65
C LEU A 103 11.68 8.54 1.98
N VAL A 104 10.57 8.59 2.72
CA VAL A 104 10.32 7.88 4.00
C VAL A 104 9.14 6.89 3.87
N GLY A 105 8.75 6.54 2.65
CA GLY A 105 7.39 6.18 2.24
C GLY A 105 6.72 4.93 2.82
N LEU A 106 7.30 4.27 3.83
CA LEU A 106 6.61 3.21 4.58
C LEU A 106 6.52 3.48 6.09
N VAL A 107 7.49 4.16 6.67
CA VAL A 107 7.57 4.40 8.12
C VAL A 107 6.52 5.43 8.56
N ASP A 108 6.40 6.53 7.80
CA ASP A 108 5.48 7.64 8.13
C ASP A 108 4.07 7.44 7.55
N SER A 109 3.85 6.35 6.84
CA SER A 109 2.61 6.12 6.10
C SER A 109 1.43 5.86 7.04
N SER A 110 0.20 6.17 6.63
CA SER A 110 -0.95 5.91 7.49
C SER A 110 -1.24 4.40 7.62
N THR A 111 -1.93 3.99 8.68
CA THR A 111 -2.33 2.57 8.86
C THR A 111 -3.20 2.10 7.68
N GLU A 112 -4.12 2.94 7.22
CA GLU A 112 -4.94 2.69 6.04
C GLU A 112 -4.10 2.49 4.77
N SER A 113 -3.09 3.33 4.55
CA SER A 113 -2.19 3.20 3.39
C SER A 113 -1.40 1.89 3.42
N LEU A 114 -0.97 1.44 4.61
CA LEU A 114 -0.31 0.13 4.76
C LEU A 114 -1.26 -1.03 4.50
N ILE A 115 -2.53 -0.94 4.94
CA ILE A 115 -3.56 -1.95 4.67
C ILE A 115 -3.84 -2.02 3.17
N SER A 116 -4.06 -0.88 2.50
CA SER A 116 -4.26 -0.80 1.05
C SER A 116 -3.08 -1.40 0.29
N ALA A 117 -1.84 -1.06 0.67
CA ALA A 117 -0.65 -1.61 0.04
C ALA A 117 -0.49 -3.12 0.29
N ALA A 118 -0.83 -3.60 1.48
CA ALA A 118 -0.88 -5.03 1.78
C ALA A 118 -1.95 -5.76 0.93
N ARG A 119 -3.13 -5.16 0.72
CA ARG A 119 -4.17 -5.70 -0.18
C ARG A 119 -3.69 -5.79 -1.63
N ILE A 120 -3.16 -4.69 -2.18
CA ILE A 120 -2.67 -4.63 -3.56
C ILE A 120 -1.50 -5.59 -3.77
N SER A 121 -0.54 -5.63 -2.85
CA SER A 121 0.59 -6.56 -2.92
C SER A 121 0.18 -8.03 -2.83
N THR A 122 -0.90 -8.33 -2.13
CA THR A 122 -1.48 -9.70 -2.13
C THR A 122 -2.15 -10.00 -3.45
N LYS A 123 -2.98 -9.08 -3.92
CA LYS A 123 -3.80 -9.27 -5.13
C LYS A 123 -2.97 -9.36 -6.41
N TYR A 124 -1.87 -8.61 -6.49
CA TYR A 124 -1.05 -8.53 -7.69
C TYR A 124 0.36 -9.14 -7.51
N ASP A 125 0.51 -10.02 -6.52
CA ASP A 125 1.72 -10.81 -6.30
C ASP A 125 2.99 -9.97 -6.16
N TYR A 126 3.05 -9.17 -5.10
CA TYR A 126 4.27 -8.51 -4.65
C TYR A 126 4.60 -8.87 -3.18
N PRO A 127 5.06 -10.11 -2.91
CA PRO A 127 5.22 -10.62 -1.54
C PRO A 127 6.13 -9.75 -0.65
N LYS A 128 7.21 -9.19 -1.23
CA LYS A 128 8.13 -8.32 -0.50
C LYS A 128 7.44 -7.07 0.07
N LEU A 129 6.58 -6.42 -0.72
CA LEU A 129 5.81 -5.26 -0.23
C LEU A 129 4.82 -5.70 0.84
N ARG A 130 4.12 -6.83 0.64
CA ARG A 130 3.19 -7.37 1.62
C ARG A 130 3.86 -7.59 2.98
N THR A 131 5.02 -8.26 3.00
CA THR A 131 5.78 -8.51 4.22
C THR A 131 6.21 -7.22 4.91
N LEU A 132 6.70 -6.24 4.15
CA LEU A 132 7.10 -4.94 4.70
C LEU A 132 5.91 -4.20 5.32
N CYS A 133 4.77 -4.16 4.63
CA CYS A 133 3.55 -3.53 5.16
C CYS A 133 3.09 -4.21 6.47
N ILE A 134 3.10 -5.54 6.54
CA ILE A 134 2.74 -6.28 7.75
C ILE A 134 3.73 -5.96 8.89
N GLN A 135 5.03 -5.95 8.62
CA GLN A 135 6.05 -5.60 9.62
C GLN A 135 5.86 -4.19 10.18
N GLU A 136 5.54 -3.21 9.33
CA GLU A 136 5.25 -1.85 9.80
C GLU A 136 3.92 -1.75 10.55
N LEU A 137 2.93 -2.56 10.19
CA LEU A 137 1.67 -2.67 10.95
C LEU A 137 1.89 -3.32 12.32
N GLU A 138 2.77 -4.32 12.44
CA GLU A 138 3.11 -4.97 13.72
C GLU A 138 3.79 -4.03 14.72
N LYS A 139 4.53 -3.04 14.23
CA LYS A 139 5.18 -2.01 15.06
C LYS A 139 4.19 -1.00 15.62
N ARG A 140 2.95 -0.95 15.11
CA ARG A 140 1.95 0.05 15.52
C ARG A 140 1.12 -0.44 16.70
N THR A 141 0.76 0.50 17.55
CA THR A 141 -0.24 0.27 18.61
C THR A 141 -1.64 0.24 17.99
N ILE A 142 -2.04 -0.94 17.51
CA ILE A 142 -3.36 -1.20 16.95
C ILE A 142 -4.25 -1.82 18.04
N GLY A 143 -5.45 -1.27 18.24
CA GLY A 143 -6.41 -1.80 19.20
C GLY A 143 -6.87 -3.22 18.85
N THR A 144 -7.29 -4.01 19.85
CA THR A 144 -7.63 -5.43 19.68
C THR A 144 -8.67 -5.66 18.58
N MET A 145 -9.73 -4.84 18.51
CA MET A 145 -10.77 -4.97 17.49
C MET A 145 -10.32 -4.56 16.09
N ASP A 146 -9.48 -3.53 15.98
CA ASP A 146 -8.94 -3.12 14.68
C ASP A 146 -7.93 -4.16 14.18
N ARG A 147 -7.15 -4.75 15.09
CA ARG A 147 -6.24 -5.85 14.77
C ARG A 147 -6.99 -7.07 14.24
N LEU A 148 -8.12 -7.42 14.86
CA LEU A 148 -9.01 -8.49 14.38
C LEU A 148 -9.47 -8.19 12.93
N ARG A 149 -9.98 -6.98 12.68
CA ARG A 149 -10.47 -6.58 11.35
C ARG A 149 -9.36 -6.60 10.31
N ILE A 150 -8.22 -5.99 10.61
CA ILE A 150 -7.05 -5.97 9.72
C ILE A 150 -6.54 -7.39 9.47
N GLY A 151 -6.47 -8.21 10.51
CA GLY A 151 -6.07 -9.61 10.43
C GLY A 151 -6.93 -10.36 9.43
N ARG A 152 -8.25 -10.25 9.51
CA ARG A 152 -9.16 -10.88 8.54
C ARG A 152 -9.01 -10.32 7.14
N THR A 153 -8.98 -8.99 7.00
CA THR A 153 -8.80 -8.33 5.69
C THR A 153 -7.53 -8.78 4.99
N LEU A 154 -6.45 -9.01 5.74
CA LEU A 154 -5.15 -9.41 5.20
C LEU A 154 -4.91 -10.93 5.26
N GLY A 155 -5.81 -11.73 5.82
CA GLY A 155 -5.65 -13.18 6.00
C GLY A 155 -4.57 -13.58 7.02
N LEU A 156 -4.39 -12.80 8.09
CA LEU A 156 -3.43 -13.03 9.18
C LEU A 156 -4.13 -13.73 10.35
N THR A 157 -4.17 -15.05 10.33
CA THR A 157 -4.82 -15.86 11.39
C THR A 157 -4.21 -15.62 12.77
N SER A 158 -2.88 -15.46 12.86
CA SER A 158 -2.19 -15.18 14.13
C SER A 158 -2.63 -13.86 14.79
N TRP A 159 -3.04 -12.87 14.00
CA TRP A 159 -3.57 -11.60 14.49
C TRP A 159 -4.97 -11.76 15.06
N GLU A 160 -5.80 -12.56 14.39
CA GLU A 160 -7.13 -12.92 14.85
C GLU A 160 -7.06 -13.75 16.15
N ASP A 161 -6.21 -14.78 16.19
CA ASP A 161 -6.00 -15.60 17.39
C ASP A 161 -5.57 -14.75 18.59
N ARG A 162 -4.62 -13.82 18.36
CA ARG A 162 -4.17 -12.88 19.39
C ARG A 162 -5.31 -11.98 19.87
N ALA A 163 -6.13 -11.47 18.96
CA ALA A 163 -7.25 -10.62 19.33
C ALA A 163 -8.30 -11.39 20.14
N CYS A 164 -8.65 -12.62 19.72
CA CYS A 164 -9.54 -13.50 20.46
C CYS A 164 -9.00 -13.82 21.86
N LYS A 165 -7.69 -14.10 21.98
CA LYS A 165 -7.04 -14.32 23.26
C LYS A 165 -7.14 -13.10 24.17
N GLU A 166 -6.79 -11.91 23.70
CA GLU A 166 -6.90 -10.66 24.47
C GLU A 166 -8.34 -10.41 24.93
N LEU A 167 -9.34 -10.67 24.08
CA LEU A 167 -10.75 -10.55 24.42
C LEU A 167 -11.22 -11.59 25.44
N SER A 168 -10.60 -12.77 25.46
CA SER A 168 -10.90 -13.82 26.43
C SER A 168 -10.28 -13.55 27.81
N GLU A 169 -9.15 -12.86 27.88
CA GLU A 169 -8.42 -12.63 29.13
C GLU A 169 -8.84 -11.34 29.85
N ARG A 170 -9.45 -10.39 29.13
CA ARG A 170 -9.84 -9.09 29.72
C ARG A 170 -11.04 -9.22 30.67
N ALA A 171 -11.11 -8.32 31.66
CA ALA A 171 -12.20 -8.30 32.63
C ALA A 171 -13.51 -7.73 32.04
N GLU A 172 -13.42 -6.78 31.11
CA GLU A 172 -14.60 -6.12 30.54
C GLU A 172 -15.45 -7.09 29.72
N MET A 173 -16.76 -6.91 29.75
CA MET A 173 -17.71 -7.69 28.97
C MET A 173 -17.51 -7.45 27.47
N ILE A 174 -17.73 -8.49 26.67
CA ILE A 174 -17.83 -8.36 25.21
C ILE A 174 -19.07 -7.53 24.87
N THR A 175 -18.87 -6.42 24.16
CA THR A 175 -19.98 -5.57 23.71
C THR A 175 -20.70 -6.19 22.53
N ARG A 176 -21.87 -5.67 22.20
CA ARG A 176 -22.64 -6.10 21.03
C ARG A 176 -21.85 -5.86 19.74
N GLU A 177 -21.17 -4.73 19.63
CA GLU A 177 -20.38 -4.34 18.46
C GLU A 177 -19.19 -5.30 18.26
N GLU A 178 -18.55 -5.71 19.35
CA GLU A 178 -17.45 -6.67 19.31
C GLU A 178 -17.94 -8.07 18.95
N MET A 179 -19.07 -8.50 19.52
CA MET A 179 -19.73 -9.77 19.15
C MET A 179 -20.05 -9.81 17.65
N LEU A 180 -20.62 -8.74 17.11
CA LEU A 180 -20.92 -8.64 15.67
C LEU A 180 -19.65 -8.68 14.82
N ALA A 181 -18.58 -8.01 15.25
CA ALA A 181 -17.31 -8.00 14.55
C ALA A 181 -16.59 -9.37 14.63
N LEU A 182 -16.67 -10.09 15.74
CA LEU A 182 -16.14 -11.45 15.89
C LEU A 182 -16.88 -12.45 15.01
N GLY A 183 -18.18 -12.29 14.85
CA GLY A 183 -19.02 -13.34 14.29
C GLY A 183 -19.26 -14.47 15.30
N VAL A 184 -20.22 -15.33 14.98
CA VAL A 184 -20.80 -16.29 15.94
C VAL A 184 -19.76 -17.27 16.48
N ASP A 185 -18.93 -17.85 15.60
CA ASP A 185 -17.99 -18.89 15.98
C ASP A 185 -16.87 -18.37 16.89
N ALA A 186 -16.22 -17.27 16.49
CA ALA A 186 -15.16 -16.66 17.28
C ALA A 186 -15.70 -16.12 18.62
N TYR A 187 -16.92 -15.57 18.62
CA TYR A 187 -17.59 -15.17 19.86
C TYR A 187 -17.81 -16.37 20.80
N PHE A 188 -18.31 -17.49 20.28
CA PHE A 188 -18.53 -18.70 21.08
C PHE A 188 -17.22 -19.22 21.69
N GLN A 189 -16.13 -19.19 20.94
CA GLN A 189 -14.79 -19.56 21.43
C GLN A 189 -14.34 -18.63 22.57
N VAL A 190 -14.45 -17.32 22.39
CA VAL A 190 -14.08 -16.32 23.41
C VAL A 190 -14.94 -16.49 24.67
N ALA A 191 -16.27 -16.65 24.52
CA ALA A 191 -17.18 -16.84 25.64
C ALA A 191 -16.89 -18.13 26.42
N SER A 192 -16.65 -19.23 25.69
CA SER A 192 -16.30 -20.53 26.29
C SER A 192 -14.97 -20.48 27.05
N ALA A 193 -13.98 -19.77 26.51
CA ALA A 193 -12.69 -19.57 27.17
C ALA A 193 -12.85 -18.79 28.49
N ARG A 194 -13.66 -17.72 28.46
CA ARG A 194 -13.97 -16.89 29.65
C ARG A 194 -14.69 -17.69 30.73
N GLU A 195 -15.69 -18.47 30.36
CA GLU A 195 -16.42 -19.31 31.30
C GLU A 195 -15.51 -20.37 31.94
N LYS A 196 -14.66 -21.00 31.13
CA LYS A 196 -13.67 -21.96 31.62
C LYS A 196 -12.73 -21.32 32.65
N GLN A 197 -12.19 -20.14 32.34
CA GLN A 197 -11.29 -19.42 33.26
C GLN A 197 -12.00 -19.09 34.58
N LEU A 198 -13.22 -18.55 34.52
CA LEU A 198 -14.01 -18.23 35.72
C LEU A 198 -14.32 -19.48 36.56
N ARG A 199 -14.58 -20.62 35.92
CA ARG A 199 -14.82 -21.88 36.64
C ARG A 199 -13.54 -22.36 37.33
N ASP A 200 -12.42 -22.33 36.63
CA ASP A 200 -11.13 -22.79 37.15
C ASP A 200 -10.63 -21.88 38.29
N GLU A 201 -10.96 -20.58 38.27
CA GLU A 201 -10.73 -19.64 39.38
C GLU A 201 -11.62 -19.90 40.60
N ARG A 202 -12.91 -20.24 40.40
CA ARG A 202 -13.85 -20.54 41.50
C ARG A 202 -13.64 -21.92 42.12
N TYR A 203 -13.21 -22.88 41.31
CA TYR A 203 -13.03 -24.27 41.70
C TYR A 203 -11.65 -24.75 41.23
N PRO A 204 -10.57 -24.28 41.87
CA PRO A 204 -9.24 -24.71 41.50
C PRO A 204 -9.16 -26.24 41.61
N PRO A 205 -8.47 -26.91 40.67
CA PRO A 205 -8.30 -28.35 40.74
C PRO A 205 -7.71 -28.70 42.10
N LYS A 206 -8.35 -29.64 42.81
CA LYS A 206 -7.84 -30.10 44.11
C LYS A 206 -6.38 -30.56 43.90
N PRO A 207 -5.43 -30.11 44.72
CA PRO A 207 -4.06 -30.59 44.61
C PRO A 207 -4.09 -32.11 44.66
N THR A 208 -3.60 -32.75 43.61
CA THR A 208 -3.43 -34.20 43.57
C THR A 208 -2.38 -34.54 44.62
N PHE A 209 -2.85 -34.88 45.82
CA PHE A 209 -2.00 -35.36 46.89
C PHE A 209 -1.41 -36.70 46.42
N ASN A 210 -0.15 -36.66 46.00
CA ASN A 210 0.54 -37.82 45.46
C ASN A 210 0.99 -38.68 46.64
N TRP A 211 0.18 -39.68 47.02
CA TRP A 211 0.48 -40.66 48.07
C TRP A 211 1.64 -41.61 47.72
N ARG A 212 2.60 -41.19 46.89
CA ARG A 212 3.75 -42.02 46.57
C ARG A 212 4.68 -42.01 47.78
N ARG A 213 4.36 -42.95 48.68
CA ARG A 213 5.11 -43.44 49.84
C ARG A 213 6.60 -43.20 49.70
N ASP A 214 7.12 -42.43 50.64
CA ASP A 214 8.37 -42.78 51.30
C ASP A 214 8.13 -44.15 51.97
N GLU A 215 8.47 -45.22 51.28
CA GLU A 215 8.75 -46.53 51.89
C GLU A 215 10.26 -46.74 51.71
N ASP A 216 10.96 -46.54 52.83
CA ASP A 216 12.22 -47.13 53.32
C ASP A 216 13.26 -47.66 52.31
#